data_AF-A0A1F3X125-F1
#
_entry.id   AF-A0A1F3X125-F1
#
_cell.length_a   1.000
_cell.length_b   1.000
_cell.length_c   1.000
_cell.angle_alpha   90.00
_cell.angle_beta   90.00
_cell.angle_gamma   90.00
#
_symmetry.space_group_name_H-M   'P 1'
#
loop_
_entity.id
_entity.type
_entity.pdbx_description
1 polymer ?
#
loop_
_entity_poly.entity_id
_entity_poly.type
_entity_poly.pdbx_seq_one_letter_code
_entity_poly.pdbx_strand_id
1 'polypeptide(L)'
;MRGTWGDGDLSETWNVWAYELRNFGNHGQAIKYALEHLPTEYPPNLLAFKSLCQEGMRREEKPLALERKLTHEEIEFGRIRAENLVKQVKQPSNHRKWIYDLRTRINQGQSVSVEVERILQDADLIEKNEHPETYAEYAQ
;
A
#
# COMPACT_ATOMS: atom_id res chain seq x y z
N MET A 1 34.76 17.05 -20.03
CA MET A 1 35.33 16.61 -18.74
C MET A 1 35.85 15.19 -18.94
N ARG A 2 37.18 15.01 -19.02
CA ARG A 2 37.82 13.69 -19.14
C ARG A 2 38.28 13.27 -17.75
N GLY A 3 37.83 12.11 -17.26
CA GLY A 3 38.34 11.50 -16.03
C GLY A 3 39.74 10.94 -16.29
N THR A 4 40.73 11.46 -15.58
CA THR A 4 42.13 11.04 -15.60
C THR A 4 42.27 9.71 -14.85
N TRP A 5 42.18 8.60 -15.57
CA TRP A 5 42.47 7.25 -15.06
C TRP A 5 43.96 6.85 -15.21
N GLY A 6 44.89 7.81 -15.38
CA GLY A 6 46.25 7.50 -15.84
C GLY A 6 47.43 8.08 -15.05
N ASP A 7 47.26 9.17 -14.29
CA ASP A 7 48.41 9.93 -13.75
C ASP A 7 48.46 10.00 -12.21
N GLY A 8 47.55 9.31 -11.51
CA GLY A 8 47.53 9.26 -10.05
C GLY A 8 48.39 8.11 -9.52
N ASP A 9 49.01 8.31 -8.35
CA ASP A 9 49.69 7.22 -7.65
C ASP A 9 48.67 6.11 -7.31
N LEU A 10 48.94 4.89 -7.77
CA LEU A 10 48.12 3.72 -7.46
C LEU A 10 48.00 3.52 -5.95
N SER A 11 49.04 3.90 -5.20
CA SER A 11 49.05 3.82 -3.74
C SER A 11 47.96 4.71 -3.12
N GLU A 12 47.78 5.93 -3.62
CA GLU A 12 46.74 6.84 -3.17
C GLU A 12 45.35 6.30 -3.49
N THR A 13 45.18 5.75 -4.70
CA THR A 13 43.92 5.14 -5.11
C THR A 13 43.55 3.97 -4.20
N TRP A 14 44.48 3.07 -3.91
CA TRP A 14 44.23 1.96 -2.99
C TRP A 14 43.92 2.43 -1.56
N ASN A 15 44.60 3.46 -1.07
CA ASN A 15 44.33 4.03 0.24
C ASN A 15 42.91 4.61 0.32
N VAL A 16 42.45 5.29 -0.73
CA VAL A 16 41.08 5.82 -0.80
C VAL A 16 40.05 4.69 -0.82
N TRP A 17 40.28 3.64 -1.61
CA TRP A 17 39.40 2.47 -1.64
C TRP A 17 39.35 1.77 -0.28
N ALA A 18 40.49 1.53 0.35
CA ALA A 18 40.56 0.92 1.67
C ALA A 18 39.85 1.77 2.73
N TYR A 19 40.02 3.09 2.69
CA TYR A 19 39.36 4.02 3.61
C TYR A 19 37.84 3.98 3.46
N GLU A 20 37.33 4.02 2.22
CA GLU A 20 35.89 4.04 1.94
C GLU A 20 35.22 2.70 2.24
N LEU A 21 35.93 1.59 2.05
CA LEU A 21 35.42 0.24 2.27
C LEU A 21 35.65 -0.29 3.69
N ARG A 22 36.38 0.44 4.55
CA ARG A 22 36.69 0.00 5.93
C ARG A 22 35.46 -0.40 6.74
N ASN A 23 34.32 0.26 6.51
CA ASN A 23 33.07 0.02 7.25
C ASN A 23 32.46 -1.35 6.92
N PHE A 24 32.84 -1.97 5.80
CA PHE A 24 32.41 -3.32 5.43
C PHE A 24 33.36 -4.41 5.95
N GLY A 25 34.39 -4.07 6.73
CA GLY A 25 35.35 -5.05 7.26
C GLY A 25 34.70 -6.18 8.07
N ASN A 26 33.61 -5.87 8.78
CA ASN A 26 32.81 -6.87 9.52
C ASN A 26 31.67 -7.47 8.70
N HIS A 27 31.46 -7.01 7.46
CA HIS A 27 30.37 -7.40 6.56
C HIS A 27 30.94 -8.02 5.28
N GLY A 28 31.71 -9.09 5.43
CA GLY A 28 32.32 -9.79 4.29
C GLY A 28 31.29 -10.28 3.25
N GLN A 29 30.06 -10.58 3.68
CA GLN A 29 28.96 -10.95 2.78
C GLN A 29 28.50 -9.78 1.90
N ALA A 30 28.57 -8.54 2.39
CA ALA A 30 28.25 -7.35 1.62
C ALA A 30 29.26 -7.15 0.46
N ILE A 31 30.54 -7.37 0.72
CA ILE A 31 31.59 -7.30 -0.32
C ILE A 31 31.40 -8.44 -1.32
N LYS A 32 31.15 -9.66 -0.86
CA LYS A 32 30.85 -10.81 -1.73
C LYS A 32 29.66 -10.52 -2.65
N TYR A 33 28.57 -9.98 -2.10
CA TYR A 33 27.40 -9.59 -2.87
C TYR A 33 27.76 -8.58 -3.96
N ALA A 34 28.55 -7.56 -3.63
CA ALA A 34 28.99 -6.57 -4.61
C ALA A 34 29.81 -7.19 -5.73
N LEU A 35 30.72 -8.13 -5.41
CA LEU A 35 31.52 -8.86 -6.40
C LEU A 35 30.67 -9.74 -7.34
N GLU A 36 29.60 -10.34 -6.83
CA GLU A 36 28.68 -11.17 -7.64
C GLU A 36 27.77 -10.33 -8.56
N HIS A 37 27.55 -9.06 -8.24
CA HIS A 37 26.62 -8.16 -8.93
C HIS A 37 27.34 -7.02 -9.67
N LEU A 38 28.61 -7.23 -10.04
CA LEU A 38 29.35 -6.23 -10.79
C LEU A 38 28.78 -6.07 -12.20
N PRO A 39 28.77 -4.83 -12.73
CA PRO A 39 28.50 -4.61 -14.14
C PRO A 39 29.55 -5.35 -15.00
N THR A 40 29.08 -6.06 -16.03
CA THR A 40 29.95 -6.84 -16.94
C THR A 40 30.54 -5.98 -18.06
N GLU A 41 29.91 -4.84 -18.36
CA GLU A 41 30.30 -3.97 -19.48
C GLU A 41 31.47 -3.05 -19.14
N TYR A 42 31.55 -2.59 -17.89
CA TYR A 42 32.60 -1.68 -17.43
C TYR A 42 32.91 -1.93 -15.95
N PRO A 43 34.18 -1.79 -15.52
CA PRO A 43 34.51 -1.88 -14.11
C PRO A 43 33.81 -0.77 -13.33
N PRO A 44 33.22 -1.06 -12.16
CA PRO A 44 32.56 -0.04 -11.36
C PRO A 44 33.58 0.96 -10.83
N ASN A 45 33.15 2.20 -10.69
CA ASN A 45 33.87 3.16 -9.86
C ASN A 45 33.63 2.86 -8.36
N LEU A 46 34.45 3.45 -7.49
CA LEU A 46 34.38 3.23 -6.04
C LEU A 46 32.99 3.50 -5.45
N LEU A 47 32.30 4.55 -5.91
CA LEU A 47 30.97 4.89 -5.42
C LEU A 47 29.94 3.83 -5.82
N ALA A 48 29.98 3.38 -7.07
CA ALA A 48 29.11 2.32 -7.57
C ALA A 48 29.36 1.00 -6.81
N PHE A 49 30.62 0.64 -6.58
CA PHE A 49 30.97 -0.54 -5.80
C PHE A 49 30.49 -0.42 -4.34
N LYS A 50 30.69 0.74 -3.71
CA LYS A 50 30.20 1.02 -2.36
C LYS A 50 28.68 0.91 -2.26
N SER A 51 27.94 1.37 -3.25
CA SER A 51 26.48 1.23 -3.28
C SER A 51 26.05 -0.24 -3.35
N LEU A 52 26.76 -1.08 -4.11
CA LEU A 52 26.50 -2.53 -4.14
C LEU A 52 26.79 -3.18 -2.79
N CYS A 53 27.87 -2.79 -2.10
CA CYS A 53 28.15 -3.27 -0.75
C CYS A 53 27.03 -2.88 0.23
N GLN A 54 26.52 -1.65 0.17
CA GLN A 54 25.42 -1.20 1.03
C GLN A 54 24.13 -2.01 0.80
N GLU A 55 23.85 -2.38 -0.45
CA GLU A 55 22.70 -3.22 -0.79
C GLU A 55 22.86 -4.64 -0.21
N GLY A 56 24.07 -5.21 -0.28
CA GLY A 56 24.38 -6.51 0.35
C GLY A 56 24.20 -6.47 1.87
N MET A 57 24.66 -5.40 2.52
CA MET A 57 24.54 -5.21 3.97
C MET A 57 23.08 -5.14 4.43
N ARG A 58 22.22 -4.41 3.71
CA ARG A 58 20.77 -4.37 4.00
C ARG A 58 20.08 -5.73 3.90
N ARG A 59 20.60 -6.64 3.07
CA ARG A 59 20.07 -8.00 2.94
C ARG A 59 20.55 -8.93 4.05
N GLU A 60 21.78 -8.72 4.54
CA GLU A 60 22.33 -9.42 5.70
C GLU A 60 21.64 -8.98 6.99
N GLU A 61 21.37 -7.69 7.13
CA GLU A 61 20.59 -7.11 8.23
C GLU A 61 19.11 -7.46 8.06
N LYS A 62 18.74 -8.71 8.34
CA LYS A 62 17.34 -9.04 8.59
C LYS A 62 16.94 -8.24 9.84
N PRO A 63 16.06 -7.23 9.74
CA PRO A 63 15.65 -6.49 10.92
C PRO A 63 15.06 -7.51 11.89
N LEU A 64 15.54 -7.51 13.13
CA LEU A 64 14.95 -8.32 14.18
C LEU A 64 13.49 -7.89 14.27
N ALA A 65 12.59 -8.75 13.77
CA ALA A 65 11.17 -8.49 13.86
C ALA A 65 10.83 -8.46 15.34
N LEU A 66 10.53 -7.26 15.85
CA LEU A 66 10.04 -7.12 17.21
C LEU A 66 8.68 -7.83 17.25
N GLU A 67 8.60 -8.93 17.98
CA GLU A 67 7.34 -9.62 18.21
C GLU A 67 6.41 -8.71 19.03
N ARG A 68 5.49 -8.01 18.36
CA ARG A 68 4.44 -7.27 19.05
C ARG A 68 3.42 -8.27 19.59
N LYS A 69 3.39 -8.46 20.90
CA LYS A 69 2.30 -9.16 21.59
C LYS A 69 1.17 -8.15 21.83
N LEU A 70 -0.03 -8.47 21.35
CA LEU A 70 -1.22 -7.69 21.65
C LEU A 70 -1.49 -7.71 23.16
N THR A 71 -1.82 -6.56 23.72
CA THR A 71 -2.25 -6.49 25.13
C THR A 71 -3.67 -7.05 25.28
N HIS A 72 -4.06 -7.42 26.50
CA HIS A 72 -5.41 -7.93 26.77
C HIS A 72 -6.50 -6.90 26.38
N GLU A 73 -6.24 -5.61 26.63
CA GLU A 73 -7.15 -4.52 26.30
C GLU A 73 -7.33 -4.35 24.77
N GLU A 74 -6.24 -4.49 24.00
CA GLU A 74 -6.29 -4.43 22.54
C GLU A 74 -7.09 -5.60 21.93
N ILE A 75 -6.95 -6.79 22.53
CA ILE A 75 -7.71 -7.98 22.12
C ILE A 75 -9.20 -7.77 22.35
N GLU A 76 -9.58 -7.28 23.52
CA GLU A 76 -10.99 -7.07 23.87
C GLU A 76 -11.62 -5.94 23.04
N PHE A 77 -10.89 -4.85 22.81
CA PHE A 77 -11.32 -3.80 21.89
C PHE A 77 -11.50 -4.33 20.46
N GLY A 78 -10.58 -5.17 20.00
CA GLY A 78 -10.67 -5.86 18.71
C GLY A 78 -11.92 -6.75 18.61
N ARG A 79 -12.24 -7.48 19.68
CA ARG A 79 -13.43 -8.34 19.77
C ARG A 79 -14.73 -7.53 19.66
N ILE A 80 -14.86 -6.48 20.46
CA ILE A 80 -16.04 -5.60 20.47
C ILE A 80 -16.23 -4.96 19.08
N ARG A 81 -15.15 -4.49 18.45
CA ARG A 81 -15.20 -3.90 17.11
C ARG A 81 -15.64 -4.92 16.06
N ALA A 82 -15.11 -6.13 16.10
CA ALA A 82 -15.49 -7.20 15.19
C ALA A 82 -16.98 -7.57 15.33
N GLU A 83 -17.49 -7.68 16.55
CA GLU A 83 -18.91 -7.98 16.81
C GLU A 83 -19.84 -6.89 16.27
N ASN A 84 -19.46 -5.62 16.42
CA ASN A 84 -20.24 -4.50 15.89
C ASN A 84 -20.27 -4.50 14.35
N LEU A 85 -19.15 -4.82 13.70
CA LEU A 85 -19.10 -4.94 12.24
C LEU A 85 -19.98 -6.08 11.73
N VAL A 86 -19.95 -7.25 12.38
CA VAL A 86 -20.81 -8.38 12.01
C VAL A 86 -22.29 -8.02 12.14
N LYS A 87 -22.67 -7.27 13.19
CA LYS A 87 -24.07 -6.80 13.36
C LYS A 87 -24.48 -5.84 12.25
N GLN A 88 -23.59 -4.95 11.81
CA GLN A 88 -23.88 -4.01 10.71
C GLN A 88 -24.06 -4.74 9.37
N VAL A 89 -23.21 -5.74 9.08
CA VAL A 89 -23.30 -6.51 7.83
C VAL A 89 -24.54 -7.40 7.79
N LYS A 90 -25.01 -7.91 8.94
CA LYS A 90 -26.20 -8.76 9.03
C LYS A 90 -27.53 -8.01 8.89
N GLN A 91 -27.55 -6.69 9.01
CA GLN A 91 -28.77 -5.94 8.77
C GLN A 91 -28.99 -5.84 7.25
N PRO A 92 -30.06 -6.44 6.71
CA PRO A 92 -30.37 -6.26 5.30
C PRO A 92 -30.61 -4.76 5.08
N SER A 93 -29.78 -4.15 4.23
CA SER A 93 -29.99 -2.76 3.83
C SER A 93 -31.38 -2.68 3.22
N ASN A 94 -32.26 -1.88 3.82
CA ASN A 94 -33.62 -1.70 3.30
C ASN A 94 -33.54 -0.79 2.07
N HIS A 95 -33.19 -1.39 0.93
CA HIS A 95 -32.98 -0.71 -0.34
C HIS A 95 -34.24 0.06 -0.78
N ARG A 96 -35.45 -0.41 -0.41
CA ARG A 96 -36.71 0.28 -0.70
C ARG A 96 -36.85 1.60 0.06
N LYS A 97 -36.53 1.59 1.36
CA LYS A 97 -36.51 2.83 2.16
C LYS A 97 -35.46 3.82 1.64
N TRP A 98 -34.28 3.33 1.25
CA TRP A 98 -33.24 4.16 0.64
C TRP A 98 -33.69 4.78 -0.70
N ILE A 99 -34.37 4.02 -1.56
CA ILE A 99 -34.96 4.54 -2.81
C ILE A 99 -36.02 5.62 -2.52
N TYR A 100 -36.90 5.39 -1.54
CA TYR A 100 -37.90 6.38 -1.13
C TYR A 100 -37.29 7.68 -0.60
N ASP A 101 -36.29 7.57 0.27
CA ASP A 101 -35.56 8.72 0.83
C ASP A 101 -34.84 9.50 -0.29
N LEU A 102 -34.28 8.80 -1.28
CA LEU A 102 -33.67 9.42 -2.46
C LEU A 102 -34.69 10.16 -3.33
N ARG A 103 -35.85 9.55 -3.64
CA ARG A 103 -36.93 10.21 -4.38
C ARG A 103 -37.39 11.49 -3.67
N THR A 104 -37.53 11.42 -2.35
CA THR A 104 -37.92 12.58 -1.52
C THR A 104 -36.90 13.73 -1.64
N ARG A 105 -35.60 13.42 -1.65
CA ARG A 105 -34.53 14.43 -1.80
C ARG A 105 -34.50 15.06 -3.19
N ILE A 106 -34.70 14.26 -4.24
CA ILE A 106 -34.81 14.76 -5.62
C ILE A 106 -35.99 15.73 -5.74
N ASN A 107 -37.15 15.38 -5.16
CA ASN A 107 -38.33 16.23 -5.15
C ASN A 107 -38.13 17.53 -4.34
N GLN A 108 -37.24 17.53 -3.35
CA GLN A 108 -36.83 18.71 -2.59
C GLN A 108 -35.76 19.56 -3.33
N GLY A 109 -35.38 19.19 -4.55
CA GLY A 109 -34.43 19.95 -5.38
C GLY A 109 -32.97 19.67 -5.07
N GLN A 110 -32.64 18.61 -4.31
CA GLN A 110 -31.25 18.18 -4.17
C GLN A 110 -30.77 17.47 -5.42
N SER A 111 -29.67 17.95 -6.00
CA SER A 111 -29.00 17.29 -7.13
C SER A 111 -28.33 15.99 -6.67
N VAL A 112 -28.56 14.91 -7.41
CA VAL A 112 -27.90 13.61 -7.20
C VAL A 112 -26.97 13.32 -8.37
N SER A 113 -26.05 12.38 -8.19
CA SER A 113 -25.17 11.95 -9.29
C SER A 113 -25.97 11.23 -10.38
N VAL A 114 -25.58 11.43 -11.64
CA VAL A 114 -26.14 10.76 -12.83
C VAL A 114 -26.19 9.24 -12.69
N GLU A 115 -25.19 8.66 -12.02
CA GLU A 115 -25.13 7.21 -11.77
C GLU A 115 -26.25 6.73 -10.84
N VAL A 116 -26.61 7.55 -9.84
CA VAL A 116 -27.70 7.24 -8.90
C VAL A 116 -29.06 7.40 -9.59
N GLU A 117 -29.20 8.38 -10.48
CA GLU A 117 -30.40 8.55 -11.30
C GLU A 117 -30.63 7.35 -12.23
N ARG A 118 -29.56 6.83 -12.85
CA ARG A 118 -29.63 5.61 -13.67
C ARG A 118 -30.10 4.39 -12.86
N ILE A 119 -29.53 4.20 -11.67
CA ILE A 119 -29.93 3.10 -10.77
C ILE A 119 -31.40 3.23 -10.35
N LEU A 120 -31.90 4.45 -10.12
CA LEU A 120 -33.31 4.69 -9.81
C LEU A 120 -34.23 4.36 -11.01
N GLN A 121 -33.83 4.72 -12.23
CA GLN A 121 -34.58 4.37 -13.45
C GLN A 121 -34.65 2.86 -13.66
N ASP A 122 -33.54 2.15 -13.44
CA ASP A 122 -33.49 0.68 -13.53
C ASP A 122 -34.34 0.02 -12.44
N ALA A 123 -34.33 0.57 -11.21
CA ALA A 123 -35.20 0.11 -10.13
C ALA A 123 -36.69 0.33 -10.44
N ASP A 124 -37.05 1.48 -11.03
CA ASP A 124 -38.43 1.78 -11.45
C ASP A 124 -38.92 0.82 -12.54
N LEU A 125 -38.03 0.34 -13.41
CA LEU A 125 -38.35 -0.66 -14.44
C LEU A 125 -38.61 -2.05 -13.86
N ILE A 126 -37.95 -2.40 -12.76
CA ILE A 126 -38.18 -3.66 -12.03
C ILE A 126 -39.50 -3.57 -11.24
N GLU A 127 -39.74 -2.47 -10.50
CA GLU A 127 -40.96 -2.28 -9.70
C GLU A 127 -42.24 -2.26 -10.56
N LYS A 128 -42.20 -1.62 -11.75
CA LYS A 128 -43.34 -1.59 -12.69
C LYS A 128 -43.68 -2.95 -13.29
N ASN A 129 -42.73 -3.89 -13.34
CA ASN A 129 -42.94 -5.23 -13.88
C ASN A 129 -43.41 -6.24 -12.83
N GLU A 130 -43.11 -6.03 -11.54
CA GLU A 130 -43.42 -7.03 -10.51
C GLU A 130 -44.74 -6.78 -9.75
N HIS A 131 -45.08 -5.55 -9.28
CA HIS A 131 -46.34 -5.33 -8.55
C HIS A 131 -46.79 -3.84 -8.51
N PRO A 132 -47.90 -3.45 -9.18
CA PRO A 132 -48.34 -2.04 -9.24
C PRO A 132 -49.09 -1.52 -8.00
N GLU A 133 -49.37 -2.32 -6.97
CA GLU A 133 -50.33 -1.95 -5.90
C GLU A 133 -49.74 -1.49 -4.55
N THR A 134 -48.42 -1.50 -4.36
CA THR A 134 -47.81 -1.35 -3.00
C THR A 134 -47.41 0.07 -2.59
N TYR A 135 -47.91 1.14 -3.22
CA TYR A 135 -47.52 2.51 -2.87
C TYR A 135 -48.43 3.24 -1.87
N ALA A 136 -49.55 2.64 -1.45
CA ALA A 136 -50.47 3.29 -0.50
C ALA A 136 -50.09 3.11 0.98
N GLU A 137 -49.25 2.13 1.33
CA GLU A 137 -49.03 1.73 2.73
C GLU A 137 -47.88 2.47 3.44
N TYR A 138 -47.09 3.28 2.75
CA TYR A 138 -45.91 3.95 3.33
C TYR A 138 -46.13 5.43 3.69
N ALA A 139 -47.38 5.90 3.67
CA ALA A 139 -47.77 7.28 4.00
C ALA A 139 -48.38 7.44 5.42
N GLN A 140 -48.25 6.44 6.29
CA GLN A 140 -48.60 6.51 7.72
C GLN A 140 -47.34 6.39 8.58
#